data_AF-A0A843ETU0-F1
#
_entry.id   AF-A0A843ETU0-F1
#
_cell.length_a   1.000
_cell.length_b   1.000
_cell.length_c   1.000
_cell.angle_alpha   90.00
_cell.angle_beta   90.00
_cell.angle_gamma   90.00
#
_symmetry.space_group_name_H-M   'P 1'
#
loop_
_entity.id
_entity.type
_entity.pdbx_description
1 polymer ?
#
loop_
_entity_poly.entity_id
_entity_poly.type
_entity_poly.pdbx_seq_one_letter_code
_entity_poly.pdbx_strand_id
1 'polypeptide(L)'
;MTDNAESKVSLIEEFKGLTQKQWLAILGGFAGAAVLTCLNLALSFIGFLVIAVVLYMVPHMLGVASPKIKAIIGAVFIVVMLLIGTFAYMGSANVVEVKATGSDIQDVYYNVETGVMTVESSKSDLDLKVETATVTMISYGTAINSSDFVYETGMTYSDGKYTATPQIVQNDYVVLFVGISNDGGETYEQFYRFQFDTGVSSSDMMQKNFMGAGYTMLLVGLMYFVMLIFSEIMRRSARKARDKMEAEGRLYPEGYSKCKECGTMVLPGEITCRKCGAPIEVPEDVKVLHKKDFFECSECGTEVPMDAKVCPKCGAKFDEEEETVIQHADGTVDSSNETFECSECGKAVPANAKRCPYCGAEFDEDEE
;
A
#
# COMPACT_ATOMS: atom_id res chain seq x y z
N MET A 1 22.17 -10.47 -19.41
CA MET A 1 20.69 -10.38 -19.33
C MET A 1 20.14 -11.76 -19.05
N THR A 2 20.21 -12.19 -17.80
CA THR A 2 19.50 -13.38 -17.33
C THR A 2 18.17 -12.88 -16.79
N ASP A 3 17.17 -12.86 -17.65
CA ASP A 3 15.79 -12.86 -17.19
C ASP A 3 15.63 -14.11 -16.33
N ASN A 4 15.72 -13.94 -15.01
CA ASN A 4 15.25 -14.92 -14.07
C ASN A 4 13.78 -15.14 -14.43
N ALA A 5 13.53 -16.26 -15.07
CA ALA A 5 12.21 -16.81 -15.20
C ALA A 5 11.69 -16.99 -13.77
N GLU A 6 10.98 -15.98 -13.27
CA GLU A 6 9.95 -16.20 -12.26
C GLU A 6 9.10 -17.31 -12.86
N SER A 7 9.33 -18.55 -12.42
CA SER A 7 8.37 -19.61 -12.63
C SER A 7 7.05 -19.01 -12.17
N LYS A 8 6.13 -18.75 -13.09
CA LYS A 8 4.79 -18.28 -12.77
C LYS A 8 4.09 -19.44 -12.07
N VAL A 9 4.48 -19.66 -10.80
CA VAL A 9 3.82 -20.58 -9.89
C VAL A 9 2.36 -20.21 -9.97
N SER A 10 1.54 -21.19 -10.32
CA SER A 10 0.11 -20.96 -10.48
C SER A 10 -0.44 -20.43 -9.16
N LEU A 11 -1.42 -19.53 -9.21
CA LEU A 11 -2.09 -19.03 -8.00
C LEU A 11 -2.58 -20.18 -7.10
N ILE A 12 -3.00 -21.28 -7.72
CA ILE A 12 -3.42 -22.51 -7.03
C ILE A 12 -2.27 -23.17 -6.27
N GLU A 13 -1.05 -23.16 -6.83
CA GLU A 13 0.15 -23.69 -6.19
C GLU A 13 0.60 -22.80 -5.03
N GLU A 14 0.50 -21.48 -5.18
CA GLU A 14 0.73 -20.53 -4.08
C GLU A 14 -0.21 -20.79 -2.89
N PHE A 15 -1.49 -21.07 -3.15
CA PHE A 15 -2.46 -21.44 -2.09
C PHE A 15 -2.20 -22.82 -1.49
N LYS A 16 -1.82 -23.82 -2.29
CA LYS A 16 -1.48 -25.16 -1.80
C LYS A 16 -0.21 -25.16 -0.95
N GLY A 17 0.70 -24.22 -1.20
CA GLY A 17 1.92 -24.04 -0.41
C GLY A 17 1.72 -23.39 0.96
N LEU A 18 0.51 -22.93 1.29
CA LEU A 18 0.22 -22.33 2.60
C LEU A 18 0.25 -23.39 3.70
N THR A 19 1.03 -23.10 4.74
CA THR A 19 1.08 -23.91 5.96
C THR A 19 -0.21 -23.80 6.77
N GLN A 20 -0.46 -24.77 7.66
CA GLN A 20 -1.62 -24.76 8.55
C GLN A 20 -1.68 -23.49 9.43
N LYS A 21 -0.53 -22.99 9.88
CA LYS A 21 -0.45 -21.74 10.67
C LYS A 21 -0.88 -20.51 9.85
N GLN A 22 -0.49 -20.45 8.59
CA GLN A 22 -0.89 -19.35 7.68
C GLN A 22 -2.39 -19.40 7.38
N TRP A 23 -2.98 -20.59 7.21
CA TRP A 23 -4.43 -20.73 7.06
C TRP A 23 -5.20 -20.25 8.29
N LEU A 24 -4.75 -20.64 9.49
CA LEU A 24 -5.35 -20.16 10.75
C LEU A 24 -5.22 -18.64 10.88
N ALA A 25 -4.11 -18.04 10.44
CA ALA A 25 -3.93 -16.60 10.41
C ALA A 25 -4.94 -15.89 9.50
N ILE A 26 -5.14 -16.43 8.29
CA ILE A 26 -6.09 -15.88 7.32
C ILE A 26 -7.50 -15.94 7.89
N LEU A 27 -7.90 -17.11 8.40
CA LEU A 27 -9.22 -17.31 9.00
C LEU A 27 -9.43 -16.42 10.24
N GLY A 28 -8.42 -16.31 11.10
CA GLY A 28 -8.47 -15.47 12.30
C GLY A 28 -8.57 -13.98 11.97
N GLY A 29 -7.77 -13.49 11.02
CA GLY A 29 -7.84 -12.11 10.54
C GLY A 29 -9.18 -11.80 9.87
N PHE A 30 -9.69 -12.72 9.07
CA PHE A 30 -11.00 -12.61 8.42
C PHE A 30 -12.13 -12.56 9.46
N ALA A 31 -12.17 -13.50 10.39
CA ALA A 31 -13.18 -13.55 11.44
C ALA A 31 -13.13 -12.32 12.35
N GLY A 32 -11.93 -11.89 12.75
CA GLY A 32 -11.74 -10.68 13.54
C GLY A 32 -12.25 -9.43 12.82
N ALA A 33 -11.88 -9.25 11.56
CA ALA A 33 -12.37 -8.14 10.74
C ALA A 33 -13.90 -8.19 10.53
N ALA A 34 -14.47 -9.37 10.32
CA ALA A 34 -15.92 -9.56 10.17
C ALA A 34 -16.68 -9.20 11.45
N VAL A 35 -16.22 -9.67 12.61
CA VAL A 35 -16.81 -9.34 13.91
C VAL A 35 -16.78 -7.84 14.15
N LEU A 36 -15.63 -7.19 13.95
CA LEU A 36 -15.50 -5.74 14.13
C LEU A 36 -16.42 -4.96 13.18
N THR A 37 -16.63 -5.47 11.96
CA THR A 37 -17.56 -4.88 10.99
C THR A 37 -19.01 -5.00 11.47
N CYS A 38 -19.43 -6.19 11.91
CA CYS A 38 -20.79 -6.43 12.43
C CYS A 38 -21.08 -5.68 13.74
N LEU A 39 -20.04 -5.39 14.54
CA LEU A 39 -20.15 -4.53 15.73
C LEU A 39 -20.21 -3.03 15.37
N ASN A 40 -20.37 -2.68 14.09
CA ASN A 40 -20.49 -1.31 13.61
C ASN A 40 -19.26 -0.43 13.91
N LEU A 41 -18.11 -1.02 14.21
CA LEU A 41 -16.88 -0.26 14.45
C LEU A 41 -16.48 0.53 13.19
N ALA A 42 -16.76 0.00 12.00
CA ALA A 42 -16.43 0.65 10.73
C ALA A 42 -17.03 2.05 10.56
N LEU A 43 -18.09 2.37 11.30
CA LEU A 43 -18.78 3.67 11.30
C LEU A 43 -18.13 4.69 12.24
N SER A 44 -17.20 4.25 13.08
CA SER A 44 -16.39 5.13 13.92
C SER A 44 -15.28 5.81 13.09
N PHE A 45 -14.81 6.97 13.55
CA PHE A 45 -13.88 7.85 12.82
C PHE A 45 -12.63 7.14 12.26
N ILE A 46 -12.09 6.15 12.96
CA ILE A 46 -10.92 5.35 12.52
C ILE A 46 -11.23 3.86 12.35
N GLY A 47 -12.47 3.43 12.56
CA GLY A 47 -12.77 2.02 12.71
C GLY A 47 -12.62 1.22 11.42
N PHE A 48 -12.92 1.82 10.26
CA PHE A 48 -12.66 1.21 8.95
C PHE A 48 -11.17 0.95 8.71
N LEU A 49 -10.28 1.83 9.22
CA LEU A 49 -8.83 1.65 9.17
C LEU A 49 -8.41 0.49 10.08
N VAL A 50 -8.94 0.42 11.30
CA VAL A 50 -8.63 -0.69 12.22
C VAL A 50 -8.99 -2.04 11.61
N ILE A 51 -10.17 -2.13 10.97
CA ILE A 51 -10.61 -3.35 10.29
C ILE A 51 -9.66 -3.72 9.14
N ALA A 52 -9.28 -2.74 8.31
CA ALA A 52 -8.31 -2.95 7.22
C ALA A 52 -6.95 -3.41 7.76
N VAL A 53 -6.48 -2.82 8.88
CA VAL A 53 -5.23 -3.21 9.55
C VAL A 53 -5.32 -4.65 10.06
N VAL A 54 -6.41 -5.05 10.73
CA VAL A 54 -6.58 -6.43 11.22
C VAL A 54 -6.56 -7.42 10.06
N LEU A 55 -7.33 -7.14 9.01
CA LEU A 55 -7.41 -7.98 7.81
C LEU A 55 -6.05 -8.11 7.10
N TYR A 56 -5.23 -7.06 7.13
CA TYR A 56 -3.91 -7.04 6.50
C TYR A 56 -2.80 -7.63 7.39
N MET A 57 -2.71 -7.20 8.65
CA MET A 57 -1.59 -7.49 9.55
C MET A 57 -1.62 -8.90 10.09
N VAL A 58 -2.79 -9.45 10.44
CA VAL A 58 -2.86 -10.80 11.04
C VAL A 58 -2.28 -11.87 10.10
N PRO A 59 -2.67 -11.94 8.81
CA PRO A 59 -2.01 -12.85 7.87
C PRO A 59 -0.54 -12.48 7.64
N HIS A 60 -0.21 -11.19 7.63
CA HIS A 60 1.15 -10.73 7.36
C HIS A 60 2.16 -11.17 8.44
N MET A 61 1.82 -10.97 9.71
CA MET A 61 2.67 -11.30 10.86
C MET A 61 2.93 -12.81 10.97
N LEU A 62 1.99 -13.63 10.50
CA LEU A 62 2.10 -15.08 10.50
C LEU A 62 2.66 -15.64 9.18
N GLY A 63 3.35 -14.79 8.41
CA GLY A 63 4.20 -15.21 7.31
C GLY A 63 3.50 -15.33 5.95
N VAL A 64 2.27 -14.84 5.79
CA VAL A 64 1.67 -14.70 4.45
C VAL A 64 2.31 -13.49 3.78
N ALA A 65 3.33 -13.74 2.96
CA ALA A 65 4.09 -12.68 2.29
C ALA A 65 3.54 -12.31 0.90
N SER A 66 2.93 -13.27 0.20
CA SER A 66 2.46 -13.08 -1.18
C SER A 66 1.40 -11.97 -1.28
N PRO A 67 1.65 -10.91 -2.07
CA PRO A 67 0.67 -9.83 -2.26
C PRO A 67 -0.57 -10.30 -3.02
N LYS A 68 -0.44 -11.31 -3.90
CA LYS A 68 -1.56 -11.88 -4.67
C LYS A 68 -2.56 -12.59 -3.75
N ILE A 69 -2.07 -13.42 -2.83
CA ILE A 69 -2.91 -14.13 -1.85
C ILE A 69 -3.67 -13.11 -0.99
N LYS A 70 -2.98 -12.08 -0.51
CA LYS A 70 -3.62 -11.00 0.28
C LYS A 70 -4.71 -10.28 -0.52
N ALA A 71 -4.43 -9.89 -1.76
CA ALA A 71 -5.41 -9.23 -2.60
C ALA A 71 -6.69 -10.07 -2.76
N ILE A 72 -6.56 -11.39 -2.92
CA ILE A 72 -7.71 -12.30 -2.98
C ILE A 72 -8.45 -12.37 -1.66
N ILE A 73 -7.75 -12.46 -0.52
CA ILE A 73 -8.38 -12.45 0.81
C ILE A 73 -9.20 -11.17 1.02
N GLY A 74 -8.64 -10.01 0.67
CA GLY A 74 -9.34 -8.73 0.75
C GLY A 74 -10.57 -8.67 -0.15
N ALA A 75 -10.46 -9.13 -1.40
CA ALA A 75 -11.58 -9.17 -2.34
C ALA A 75 -12.69 -10.13 -1.86
N VAL A 76 -12.32 -11.33 -1.40
CA VAL A 76 -13.27 -12.30 -0.84
C VAL A 76 -13.95 -11.75 0.40
N PHE A 77 -13.21 -11.07 1.28
CA PHE A 77 -13.78 -10.42 2.47
C PHE A 77 -14.84 -9.40 2.08
N ILE A 78 -14.56 -8.51 1.12
CA ILE A 78 -15.51 -7.51 0.64
C ILE A 78 -16.78 -8.17 0.10
N VAL A 79 -16.65 -9.20 -0.74
CA VAL A 79 -17.81 -9.89 -1.34
C VAL A 79 -18.65 -10.59 -0.27
N VAL A 80 -18.02 -11.34 0.64
CA VAL A 80 -18.71 -12.07 1.70
C VAL A 80 -19.42 -11.10 2.64
N MET A 81 -18.73 -10.05 3.06
CA MET A 81 -19.29 -9.07 3.99
C MET A 81 -20.38 -8.21 3.33
N LEU A 82 -20.26 -7.88 2.04
CA LEU A 82 -21.35 -7.25 1.29
C LEU A 82 -22.60 -8.13 1.25
N LEU A 83 -22.45 -9.44 1.01
CA LEU A 83 -23.58 -10.37 1.05
C LEU A 83 -24.20 -10.44 2.44
N ILE A 84 -23.38 -10.62 3.49
CA ILE A 84 -23.86 -10.65 4.88
C ILE A 84 -24.60 -9.37 5.22
N GLY A 85 -24.05 -8.20 4.90
CA GLY A 85 -24.66 -6.90 5.18
C GLY A 85 -25.96 -6.68 4.40
N THR A 86 -26.03 -7.14 3.15
CA THR A 86 -27.26 -7.02 2.33
C THR A 86 -28.43 -7.80 2.92
N PHE A 87 -28.16 -8.96 3.53
CA PHE A 87 -29.16 -9.82 4.15
C PHE A 87 -29.24 -9.65 5.67
N ALA A 88 -28.54 -8.66 6.25
CA ALA A 88 -28.59 -8.34 7.66
C ALA A 88 -29.91 -7.62 7.97
N TYR A 89 -31.00 -8.38 8.03
CA TYR A 89 -32.31 -7.84 8.38
C TYR A 89 -32.36 -7.51 9.87
N MET A 90 -32.82 -6.30 10.21
CA MET A 90 -33.19 -5.96 11.58
C MET A 90 -34.67 -6.22 11.80
N GLY A 91 -35.01 -6.98 12.84
CA GLY A 91 -36.38 -6.97 13.38
C GLY A 91 -36.78 -5.58 13.87
N SER A 92 -38.09 -5.33 13.89
CA SER A 92 -38.74 -4.05 14.20
C SER A 92 -38.25 -3.39 15.51
N ALA A 93 -38.08 -2.07 15.43
CA ALA A 93 -37.86 -1.10 16.51
C ALA A 93 -36.74 -1.44 17.51
N ASN A 94 -35.52 -0.93 17.24
CA ASN A 94 -34.46 -0.91 18.23
C ASN A 94 -34.22 0.56 18.66
N VAL A 95 -34.35 0.83 19.95
CA VAL A 95 -33.93 2.11 20.54
C VAL A 95 -32.41 2.10 20.57
N VAL A 96 -31.78 3.00 19.81
CA VAL A 96 -30.33 3.22 19.92
C VAL A 96 -30.15 4.42 20.84
N GLU A 97 -30.07 4.11 22.13
CA GLU A 97 -29.87 5.11 23.17
C GLU A 97 -28.43 5.65 23.12
N VAL A 98 -28.28 6.95 22.84
CA VAL A 98 -27.01 7.66 23.02
C VAL A 98 -27.21 8.63 24.19
N LYS A 99 -27.03 8.12 25.41
CA LYS A 99 -27.06 8.94 26.63
C LYS A 99 -25.82 9.82 26.69
N ALA A 100 -26.01 11.14 26.75
CA ALA A 100 -24.98 12.05 27.21
C ALA A 100 -24.91 12.02 28.75
N THR A 101 -23.72 11.81 29.31
CA THR A 101 -23.53 11.78 30.77
C THR A 101 -23.82 13.18 31.36
N GLY A 102 -24.84 13.30 32.21
CA GLY A 102 -25.22 14.55 32.86
C GLY A 102 -26.40 15.31 32.24
N SER A 103 -27.29 14.62 31.51
CA SER A 103 -28.47 15.22 30.86
C SER A 103 -29.53 15.71 31.85
N ASP A 104 -30.17 16.84 31.54
CA ASP A 104 -31.42 17.30 32.19
C ASP A 104 -32.62 16.39 31.84
N ILE A 105 -32.45 15.56 30.81
CA ILE A 105 -33.39 14.53 30.37
C ILE A 105 -33.19 13.27 31.23
N GLN A 106 -34.26 12.81 31.86
CA GLN A 106 -34.27 11.62 32.74
C GLN A 106 -34.58 10.35 31.95
N ASP A 107 -35.58 10.41 31.07
CA ASP A 107 -36.00 9.28 30.24
C ASP A 107 -36.60 9.75 28.90
N VAL A 108 -36.52 8.92 27.88
CA VAL A 108 -37.11 9.17 26.56
C VAL A 108 -37.69 7.88 26.00
N TYR A 109 -38.97 7.91 25.67
CA TYR A 109 -39.62 6.76 25.06
C TYR A 109 -40.68 7.16 24.03
N TYR A 110 -40.84 6.30 23.04
CA TYR A 110 -41.85 6.41 22.00
C TYR A 110 -42.93 5.34 22.21
N ASN A 111 -44.19 5.74 22.35
CA ASN A 111 -45.29 4.80 22.39
C ASN A 111 -45.78 4.50 20.97
N VAL A 112 -45.56 3.27 20.50
CA VAL A 112 -45.90 2.83 19.14
C VAL A 112 -47.41 2.76 18.90
N GLU A 113 -48.20 2.47 19.94
CA GLU A 113 -49.66 2.36 19.83
C GLU A 113 -50.32 3.74 19.71
N THR A 114 -49.85 4.71 20.50
CA THR A 114 -50.43 6.06 20.54
C THR A 114 -49.73 7.04 19.59
N GLY A 115 -48.53 6.71 19.11
CA GLY A 115 -47.71 7.59 18.29
C GLY A 115 -47.09 8.77 19.06
N VAL A 116 -47.10 8.72 20.40
CA VAL A 116 -46.65 9.84 21.25
C VAL A 116 -45.20 9.62 21.66
N MET A 117 -44.36 10.61 21.37
CA MET A 117 -43.03 10.75 21.94
C MET A 117 -43.12 11.43 23.30
N THR A 118 -42.48 10.85 24.31
CA THR A 118 -42.40 11.41 25.66
C THR A 118 -40.95 11.55 26.10
N VAL A 119 -40.61 12.73 26.64
CA VAL A 119 -39.32 13.01 27.27
C VAL A 119 -39.60 13.46 28.70
N GLU A 120 -39.04 12.76 29.68
CA GLU A 120 -39.14 13.10 31.09
C GLU A 120 -37.99 14.05 31.47
N SER A 121 -38.33 15.20 32.06
CA SER A 121 -37.36 16.21 32.47
C SER A 121 -37.88 16.99 33.67
N SER A 122 -37.00 17.30 34.61
CA SER A 122 -37.29 18.19 35.74
C SER A 122 -37.28 19.68 35.36
N LYS A 123 -36.79 20.03 34.17
CA LYS A 123 -36.75 21.39 33.66
C LYS A 123 -37.87 21.63 32.65
N SER A 124 -38.49 22.80 32.72
CA SER A 124 -39.64 23.19 31.86
C SER A 124 -39.26 24.17 30.75
N ASP A 125 -38.03 24.65 30.73
CA ASP A 125 -37.51 25.71 29.87
C ASP A 125 -36.59 25.18 28.75
N LEU A 126 -36.57 23.87 28.52
CA LEU A 126 -35.81 23.25 27.42
C LEU A 126 -36.50 23.48 26.07
N ASP A 127 -35.72 23.88 25.06
CA ASP A 127 -36.13 23.90 23.65
C ASP A 127 -35.94 22.51 23.03
N LEU A 128 -36.92 21.64 23.27
CA LEU A 128 -36.91 20.26 22.77
C LEU A 128 -37.62 20.15 21.42
N LYS A 129 -36.92 19.56 20.46
CA LYS A 129 -37.45 19.25 19.13
C LYS A 129 -37.43 17.77 18.87
N VAL A 130 -38.47 17.31 18.17
CA VAL A 130 -38.53 15.96 17.60
C VAL A 130 -38.45 16.10 16.09
N GLU A 131 -37.49 15.41 15.50
CA GLU A 131 -37.30 15.35 14.05
C GLU A 131 -37.46 13.93 13.54
N THR A 132 -37.97 13.79 12.33
CA THR A 132 -38.05 12.50 11.65
C THR A 132 -37.43 12.57 10.27
N ALA A 133 -36.74 11.49 9.88
CA ALA A 133 -36.11 11.36 8.58
C ALA A 133 -36.21 9.92 8.08
N THR A 134 -36.29 9.78 6.75
CA THR A 134 -36.23 8.47 6.09
C THR A 134 -34.79 8.01 5.99
N VAL A 135 -34.55 6.70 6.04
CA VAL A 135 -33.20 6.14 5.96
C VAL A 135 -32.88 5.73 4.54
N THR A 136 -31.70 6.14 4.06
CA THR A 136 -31.21 5.79 2.73
C THR A 136 -30.20 4.64 2.77
N MET A 137 -29.46 4.51 3.87
CA MET A 137 -28.43 3.48 4.03
C MET A 137 -28.47 2.83 5.40
N ILE A 138 -28.50 1.49 5.40
CA ILE A 138 -28.38 0.65 6.60
C ILE A 138 -27.13 -0.21 6.44
N SER A 139 -26.21 -0.12 7.40
CA SER A 139 -24.99 -0.91 7.43
C SER A 139 -25.01 -1.82 8.64
N TYR A 140 -24.99 -3.14 8.42
CA TYR A 140 -24.99 -4.17 9.47
C TYR A 140 -25.97 -3.89 10.60
N GLY A 141 -27.21 -3.57 10.23
CA GLY A 141 -28.27 -3.26 11.18
C GLY A 141 -28.10 -1.92 11.91
N THR A 142 -27.43 -0.95 11.32
CA THR A 142 -27.41 0.43 11.82
C THR A 142 -27.72 1.36 10.66
N ALA A 143 -28.73 2.22 10.80
CA ALA A 143 -28.93 3.30 9.85
C ALA A 143 -27.78 4.31 9.95
N ILE A 144 -27.17 4.67 8.82
CA ILE A 144 -25.97 5.53 8.78
C ILE A 144 -26.11 6.78 7.93
N ASN A 145 -27.18 6.85 7.15
CA ASN A 145 -27.52 8.02 6.37
C ASN A 145 -29.04 8.11 6.33
N SER A 146 -29.53 9.30 6.67
CA SER A 146 -30.93 9.67 6.53
C SER A 146 -31.04 10.77 5.49
N SER A 147 -32.21 10.86 4.85
CA SER A 147 -32.58 12.04 4.08
C SER A 147 -32.47 13.31 4.94
N ASP A 148 -32.57 14.46 4.31
CA ASP A 148 -32.89 15.69 5.03
C ASP A 148 -34.09 15.45 5.95
N PHE A 149 -34.08 16.10 7.12
CA PHE A 149 -35.17 16.01 8.07
C PHE A 149 -36.46 16.45 7.40
N VAL A 150 -37.44 15.55 7.41
CA VAL A 150 -38.67 15.74 6.65
C VAL A 150 -39.68 16.52 7.50
N TYR A 151 -39.67 16.30 8.82
CA TYR A 151 -40.58 16.94 9.75
C TYR A 151 -39.87 17.32 11.05
N GLU A 152 -40.07 18.56 11.48
CA GLU A 152 -39.72 19.07 12.80
C GLU A 152 -41.01 19.29 13.60
N THR A 153 -41.06 18.82 14.84
CA THR A 153 -42.20 18.98 15.74
C THR A 153 -41.70 19.44 17.10
N GLY A 154 -42.14 20.64 17.52
CA GLY A 154 -41.89 21.14 18.87
C GLY A 154 -42.65 20.31 19.91
N MET A 155 -42.06 20.16 21.09
CA MET A 155 -42.70 19.43 22.19
C MET A 155 -43.45 20.36 23.15
N THR A 156 -44.56 19.87 23.73
CA THR A 156 -45.33 20.58 24.75
C THR A 156 -45.00 20.05 26.14
N TYR A 157 -44.67 20.95 27.07
CA TYR A 157 -44.37 20.60 28.46
C TYR A 157 -45.62 20.60 29.34
N SER A 158 -45.85 19.53 30.08
CA SER A 158 -46.88 19.40 31.12
C SER A 158 -46.47 18.34 32.13
N ASP A 159 -46.67 18.61 33.43
CA ASP A 159 -46.47 17.64 34.53
C ASP A 159 -45.12 16.89 34.52
N GLY A 160 -44.01 17.60 34.27
CA GLY A 160 -42.66 17.01 34.25
C GLY A 160 -42.30 16.28 32.97
N LYS A 161 -43.14 16.38 31.92
CA LYS A 161 -42.99 15.66 30.67
C LYS A 161 -43.14 16.58 29.48
N TYR A 162 -42.28 16.41 28.50
CA TYR A 162 -42.46 16.93 27.16
C TYR A 162 -43.12 15.86 26.30
N THR A 163 -44.16 16.24 25.56
CA THR A 163 -44.88 15.33 24.65
C THR A 163 -45.01 15.91 23.25
N ALA A 164 -44.90 15.05 22.25
CA ALA A 164 -45.13 15.39 20.85
C ALA A 164 -45.71 14.19 20.09
N THR A 165 -46.47 14.46 19.02
CA THR A 165 -46.94 13.43 18.07
C THR A 165 -46.23 13.67 16.73
N PRO A 166 -45.02 13.12 16.54
CA PRO A 166 -44.24 13.35 15.34
C PRO A 166 -44.92 12.73 14.12
N GLN A 167 -44.81 13.40 12.97
CA GLN A 167 -45.26 12.85 11.70
C GLN A 167 -44.31 11.74 11.25
N ILE A 168 -44.85 10.56 10.97
CA ILE A 168 -44.06 9.39 10.57
C ILE A 168 -44.44 8.99 9.15
N VAL A 169 -43.41 8.91 8.30
CA VAL A 169 -43.54 8.37 6.95
C VAL A 169 -43.85 6.88 7.05
N GLN A 170 -44.94 6.45 6.41
CA GLN A 170 -45.37 5.04 6.36
C GLN A 170 -44.67 4.28 5.25
N ASN A 171 -44.60 2.95 5.37
CA ASN A 171 -43.97 2.03 4.40
C ASN A 171 -42.47 2.32 4.15
N ASP A 172 -41.77 2.90 5.13
CA ASP A 172 -40.33 3.16 5.04
C ASP A 172 -39.61 2.82 6.36
N TYR A 173 -38.28 2.79 6.32
CA TYR A 173 -37.44 2.72 7.50
C TYR A 173 -37.11 4.13 7.97
N VAL A 174 -37.60 4.49 9.16
CA VAL A 174 -37.57 5.87 9.66
C VAL A 174 -36.68 5.93 10.89
N VAL A 175 -35.94 7.03 10.97
CA VAL A 175 -35.25 7.44 12.18
C VAL A 175 -35.98 8.64 12.76
N LEU A 176 -36.15 8.60 14.07
CA LEU A 176 -36.63 9.72 14.85
C LEU A 176 -35.50 10.20 15.76
N PHE A 177 -35.27 11.50 15.75
CA PHE A 177 -34.33 12.20 16.62
C PHE A 177 -35.08 13.07 17.61
N VAL A 178 -34.64 13.06 18.87
CA VAL A 178 -35.12 14.00 19.89
C VAL A 178 -33.92 14.65 20.50
N GLY A 179 -33.85 15.98 20.52
CA GLY A 179 -32.71 16.67 21.11
C GLY A 179 -33.02 18.06 21.64
N ILE A 180 -32.10 18.54 22.47
CA ILE A 180 -32.11 19.91 23.00
C ILE A 180 -31.41 20.81 21.97
N SER A 181 -32.17 21.75 21.42
CA SER A 181 -31.69 22.73 20.44
C SER A 181 -30.88 23.83 21.13
N ASN A 182 -29.68 24.11 20.63
CA ASN A 182 -28.87 25.27 20.99
C ASN A 182 -28.82 26.25 19.80
N ASP A 183 -28.81 27.56 20.10
CA ASP A 183 -28.69 28.66 19.13
C ASP A 183 -29.70 28.61 17.97
N GLY A 184 -31.01 28.66 18.27
CA GLY A 184 -32.04 28.86 17.25
C GLY A 184 -32.30 27.66 16.34
N GLY A 185 -31.85 26.46 16.72
CA GLY A 185 -32.26 25.21 16.07
C GLY A 185 -31.23 24.54 15.15
N GLU A 186 -30.01 25.06 15.04
CA GLU A 186 -29.03 24.50 14.08
C GLU A 186 -28.16 23.37 14.66
N THR A 187 -28.03 23.27 15.98
CA THR A 187 -27.22 22.22 16.62
C THR A 187 -27.90 21.63 17.86
N TYR A 188 -27.70 20.33 18.05
CA TYR A 188 -28.20 19.59 19.21
C TYR A 188 -27.09 19.40 20.25
N GLU A 189 -27.32 19.83 21.50
CA GLU A 189 -26.39 19.56 22.60
C GLU A 189 -26.40 18.09 23.01
N GLN A 190 -27.61 17.51 23.01
CA GLN A 190 -27.90 16.15 23.41
C GLN A 190 -29.01 15.62 22.49
N PHE A 191 -28.88 14.38 22.04
CA PHE A 191 -29.92 13.77 21.21
C PHE A 191 -30.10 12.27 21.46
N TYR A 192 -31.33 11.81 21.29
CA TYR A 192 -31.77 10.42 21.34
C TYR A 192 -32.20 9.98 19.95
N ARG A 193 -31.92 8.73 19.59
CA ARG A 193 -32.19 8.20 18.26
C ARG A 193 -33.01 6.91 18.32
N PHE A 194 -34.14 6.92 17.64
CA PHE A 194 -35.04 5.78 17.51
C PHE A 194 -35.06 5.33 16.06
N GLN A 195 -35.04 4.03 15.80
CA GLN A 195 -35.15 3.47 14.45
C GLN A 195 -36.28 2.47 14.42
N PHE A 196 -37.17 2.57 13.44
CA PHE A 196 -38.29 1.66 13.33
C PHE A 196 -38.69 1.45 11.87
N ASP A 197 -39.24 0.26 11.63
CA ASP A 197 -39.80 -0.17 10.38
C ASP A 197 -41.31 0.14 10.39
N THR A 198 -41.77 0.95 9.44
CA THR A 198 -43.18 1.36 9.31
C THR A 198 -43.92 0.57 8.22
N GLY A 199 -43.42 -0.62 7.87
CA GLY A 199 -43.99 -1.47 6.82
C GLY A 199 -43.22 -1.40 5.51
N VAL A 200 -41.90 -1.20 5.57
CA VAL A 200 -41.03 -1.15 4.39
C VAL A 200 -41.07 -2.48 3.63
N SER A 201 -41.07 -2.42 2.30
CA SER A 201 -41.05 -3.64 1.49
C SER A 201 -39.71 -4.37 1.65
N SER A 202 -39.72 -5.70 1.53
CA SER A 202 -38.47 -6.49 1.64
C SER A 202 -37.45 -6.10 0.57
N SER A 203 -37.89 -5.70 -0.63
CA SER A 203 -36.99 -5.23 -1.69
C SER A 203 -36.33 -3.89 -1.34
N ASP A 204 -37.10 -2.93 -0.79
CA ASP A 204 -36.55 -1.62 -0.43
C ASP A 204 -35.61 -1.74 0.78
N MET A 205 -35.96 -2.60 1.74
CA MET A 205 -35.06 -2.93 2.85
C MET A 205 -33.74 -3.54 2.36
N MET A 206 -33.81 -4.48 1.43
CA MET A 206 -32.61 -5.10 0.85
C MET A 206 -31.75 -4.07 0.12
N GLN A 207 -32.36 -3.12 -0.60
CA GLN A 207 -31.64 -2.05 -1.28
C GLN A 207 -30.93 -1.12 -0.29
N LYS A 208 -31.60 -0.69 0.79
CA LYS A 208 -30.99 0.16 1.83
C LYS A 208 -29.83 -0.55 2.53
N ASN A 209 -29.96 -1.85 2.79
CA ASN A 209 -28.89 -2.68 3.37
C ASN A 209 -27.72 -2.85 2.40
N PHE A 210 -28.00 -3.12 1.13
CA PHE A 210 -26.96 -3.22 0.10
C PHE A 210 -26.17 -1.91 -0.02
N MET A 211 -26.85 -0.76 -0.03
CA MET A 211 -26.19 0.54 -0.11
C MET A 211 -25.30 0.82 1.11
N GLY A 212 -25.82 0.60 2.33
CA GLY A 212 -25.03 0.86 3.54
C GLY A 212 -23.87 -0.13 3.73
N ALA A 213 -24.09 -1.42 3.49
CA ALA A 213 -23.02 -2.42 3.51
C ALA A 213 -21.97 -2.12 2.42
N GLY A 214 -22.40 -1.74 1.22
CA GLY A 214 -21.53 -1.33 0.11
C GLY A 214 -20.67 -0.13 0.45
N TYR A 215 -21.26 0.91 1.06
CA TYR A 215 -20.53 2.08 1.54
C TYR A 215 -19.43 1.69 2.54
N THR A 216 -19.77 0.88 3.54
CA THR A 216 -18.81 0.42 4.55
C THR A 216 -17.70 -0.44 3.94
N MET A 217 -18.04 -1.35 3.03
CA MET A 217 -17.06 -2.19 2.34
C MET A 217 -16.16 -1.42 1.39
N LEU A 218 -16.66 -0.34 0.78
CA LEU A 218 -15.85 0.56 -0.03
C LEU A 218 -14.77 1.22 0.84
N LEU A 219 -15.12 1.78 2.00
CA LEU A 219 -14.15 2.43 2.90
C LEU A 219 -13.08 1.46 3.41
N VAL A 220 -13.49 0.28 3.90
CA VAL A 220 -12.57 -0.76 4.37
C VAL A 220 -11.70 -1.27 3.23
N GLY A 221 -12.30 -1.56 2.07
CA GLY A 221 -11.60 -2.05 0.89
C GLY A 221 -10.58 -1.05 0.37
N LEU A 222 -10.95 0.23 0.26
CA LEU A 222 -10.05 1.28 -0.19
C LEU A 222 -8.83 1.37 0.73
N MET A 223 -9.02 1.41 2.05
CA MET A 223 -7.89 1.43 2.98
C MET A 223 -7.05 0.15 2.91
N TYR A 224 -7.68 -1.02 2.82
CA TYR A 224 -6.97 -2.29 2.69
C TYR A 224 -6.09 -2.35 1.44
N PHE A 225 -6.62 -1.98 0.28
CA PHE A 225 -5.86 -2.01 -0.97
C PHE A 225 -4.81 -0.91 -1.04
N VAL A 226 -5.09 0.27 -0.48
CA VAL A 226 -4.07 1.32 -0.31
C VAL A 226 -2.90 0.78 0.52
N MET A 227 -3.16 0.18 1.68
CA MET A 227 -2.11 -0.43 2.50
C MET A 227 -1.33 -1.52 1.77
N LEU A 228 -2.02 -2.37 1.00
CA LEU A 228 -1.40 -3.42 0.20
C LEU A 228 -0.50 -2.83 -0.88
N ILE A 229 -0.97 -1.82 -1.62
CA ILE A 229 -0.22 -1.13 -2.68
C ILE A 229 1.01 -0.44 -2.10
N PHE A 230 0.86 0.35 -1.04
CA PHE A 230 2.00 1.03 -0.40
C PHE A 230 3.02 0.03 0.15
N SER A 231 2.56 -1.05 0.78
CA SER A 231 3.44 -2.12 1.25
C SER A 231 4.21 -2.77 0.10
N GLU A 232 3.57 -2.98 -1.05
CA GLU A 232 4.21 -3.57 -2.21
C GLU A 232 5.18 -2.60 -2.88
N ILE A 233 4.85 -1.30 -2.96
CA ILE A 233 5.76 -0.25 -3.45
C ILE A 233 7.02 -0.21 -2.60
N MET A 234 6.88 -0.20 -1.26
CA MET A 234 8.02 -0.20 -0.34
C MET A 234 8.88 -1.46 -0.47
N ARG A 235 8.27 -2.63 -0.67
CA ARG A 235 9.04 -3.87 -0.90
C ARG A 235 9.72 -3.89 -2.26
N ARG A 236 9.04 -3.40 -3.31
CA ARG A 236 9.61 -3.34 -4.65
C ARG A 236 10.79 -2.37 -4.71
N SER A 237 10.69 -1.21 -4.06
CA SER A 237 11.82 -0.28 -3.98
C SER A 237 12.99 -0.89 -3.21
N ALA A 238 12.73 -1.57 -2.09
CA ALA A 238 13.76 -2.27 -1.32
C ALA A 238 14.44 -3.38 -2.13
N ARG A 239 13.68 -4.21 -2.86
CA ARG A 239 14.25 -5.25 -3.75
C ARG A 239 15.11 -4.63 -4.85
N LYS A 240 14.60 -3.63 -5.59
CA LYS A 240 15.38 -2.93 -6.62
C LYS A 240 16.66 -2.29 -6.07
N ALA A 241 16.58 -1.67 -4.89
CA ALA A 241 17.75 -1.07 -4.25
C ALA A 241 18.78 -2.15 -3.88
N ARG A 242 18.32 -3.32 -3.43
CA ARG A 242 19.19 -4.46 -3.14
C ARG A 242 19.80 -5.04 -4.41
N ASP A 243 19.01 -5.30 -5.45
CA ASP A 243 19.48 -5.83 -6.73
C ASP A 243 20.56 -4.91 -7.34
N LYS A 244 20.37 -3.59 -7.21
CA LYS A 244 21.38 -2.59 -7.59
C LYS A 244 22.65 -2.71 -6.75
N MET A 245 22.52 -2.85 -5.42
CA MET A 245 23.69 -3.05 -4.54
C MET A 245 24.41 -4.38 -4.80
N GLU A 246 23.69 -5.44 -5.18
CA GLU A 246 24.26 -6.72 -5.60
C GLU A 246 25.02 -6.58 -6.93
N ALA A 247 24.44 -5.89 -7.92
CA ALA A 247 25.08 -5.61 -9.20
C ALA A 247 26.34 -4.73 -9.09
N GLU A 248 26.34 -3.77 -8.14
CA GLU A 248 27.49 -2.92 -7.82
C GLU A 248 28.56 -3.64 -6.95
N GLY A 249 28.34 -4.92 -6.59
CA GLY A 249 29.24 -5.66 -5.70
C GLY A 249 29.25 -5.17 -4.25
N ARG A 250 28.35 -4.26 -3.88
CA ARG A 250 28.23 -3.69 -2.53
C ARG A 250 27.52 -4.62 -1.56
N LEU A 251 26.65 -5.50 -2.06
CA LEU A 251 25.99 -6.57 -1.32
C LEU A 251 26.28 -7.92 -2.00
N TYR A 252 26.34 -9.00 -1.22
CA TYR A 252 26.31 -10.34 -1.78
C TYR A 252 24.89 -10.77 -2.16
N PRO A 253 24.76 -11.71 -3.12
CA PRO A 253 23.49 -12.37 -3.42
C PRO A 253 22.85 -12.98 -2.16
N GLU A 254 21.51 -12.98 -2.12
CA GLU A 254 20.76 -13.54 -1.00
C GLU A 254 21.18 -14.98 -0.68
N GLY A 255 21.48 -15.24 0.60
CA GLY A 255 21.88 -16.57 1.11
C GLY A 255 23.36 -16.72 1.47
N TYR A 256 24.22 -15.77 1.11
CA TYR A 256 25.68 -15.87 1.32
C TYR A 256 26.26 -14.97 2.43
N SER A 257 25.40 -14.31 3.22
CA SER A 257 25.84 -13.33 4.22
C SER A 257 26.50 -13.92 5.47
N LYS A 258 26.48 -15.25 5.68
CA LYS A 258 27.05 -15.92 6.85
C LYS A 258 27.82 -17.18 6.48
N CYS A 259 28.97 -17.37 7.11
CA CYS A 259 29.75 -18.60 7.01
C CYS A 259 28.93 -19.78 7.57
N LYS A 260 28.80 -20.86 6.79
CA LYS A 260 28.06 -22.07 7.19
C LYS A 260 28.69 -22.79 8.39
N GLU A 261 30.01 -22.68 8.56
CA GLU A 261 30.77 -23.36 9.63
C GLU A 261 30.75 -22.59 10.96
N CYS A 262 31.02 -21.28 10.93
CA CYS A 262 31.19 -20.49 12.16
C CYS A 262 30.16 -19.38 12.37
N GLY A 263 29.21 -19.22 11.45
CA GLY A 263 28.13 -18.24 11.52
C GLY A 263 28.55 -16.77 11.39
N THR A 264 29.85 -16.50 11.16
CA THR A 264 30.38 -15.13 11.05
C THR A 264 29.87 -14.47 9.77
N MET A 265 29.55 -13.18 9.87
CA MET A 265 29.17 -12.38 8.70
C MET A 265 30.35 -12.26 7.73
N VAL A 266 30.10 -12.69 6.50
CA VAL A 266 31.06 -12.66 5.38
C VAL A 266 30.98 -11.29 4.71
N LEU A 267 32.14 -10.64 4.53
CA LEU A 267 32.23 -9.34 3.88
C LEU A 267 32.39 -9.47 2.35
N PRO A 268 31.83 -8.55 1.53
CA PRO A 268 32.00 -8.52 0.08
C PRO A 268 33.47 -8.73 -0.34
N GLY A 269 33.72 -9.67 -1.25
CA GLY A 269 35.06 -10.08 -1.72
C GLY A 269 35.73 -11.25 -0.98
N GLU A 270 35.22 -11.70 0.18
CA GLU A 270 35.79 -12.84 0.92
C GLU A 270 35.49 -14.19 0.22
N ILE A 271 36.53 -14.85 -0.29
CA ILE A 271 36.46 -16.24 -0.80
C ILE A 271 36.70 -17.29 0.30
N THR A 272 37.24 -16.87 1.44
CA THR A 272 37.48 -17.69 2.62
C THR A 272 37.03 -16.94 3.87
N CYS A 273 36.48 -17.65 4.85
CA CYS A 273 36.02 -17.02 6.07
C CYS A 273 37.21 -16.52 6.90
N ARG A 274 37.27 -15.21 7.17
CA ARG A 274 38.29 -14.59 8.02
C ARG A 274 38.43 -15.16 9.43
N LYS A 275 37.39 -15.81 9.97
CA LYS A 275 37.38 -16.32 11.35
C LYS A 275 37.78 -17.79 11.45
N CYS A 276 37.26 -18.64 10.57
CA CYS A 276 37.48 -20.08 10.64
C CYS A 276 38.23 -20.67 9.43
N GLY A 277 38.56 -19.87 8.43
CA GLY A 277 39.26 -20.32 7.22
C GLY A 277 38.41 -21.15 6.25
N ALA A 278 37.14 -21.44 6.57
CA ALA A 278 36.29 -22.24 5.71
C ALA A 278 36.05 -21.53 4.36
N PRO A 279 36.18 -22.24 3.21
CA PRO A 279 35.90 -21.67 1.90
C PRO A 279 34.42 -21.29 1.79
N ILE A 280 34.16 -20.13 1.22
CA ILE A 280 32.79 -19.64 1.02
C ILE A 280 32.39 -19.97 -0.42
N GLU A 281 31.22 -20.59 -0.59
CA GLU A 281 30.68 -20.98 -1.90
C GLU A 281 30.19 -19.77 -2.70
N VAL A 282 31.07 -18.87 -3.12
CA VAL A 282 30.68 -17.71 -3.93
C VAL A 282 30.31 -18.16 -5.35
N PRO A 283 29.16 -17.75 -5.92
CA PRO A 283 28.78 -18.02 -7.31
C PRO A 283 29.88 -17.57 -8.29
N GLU A 284 30.10 -18.34 -9.37
CA GLU A 284 31.18 -18.06 -10.33
C GLU A 284 31.04 -16.67 -10.97
N ASP A 285 29.82 -16.24 -11.23
CA ASP A 285 29.47 -14.93 -11.80
C ASP A 285 30.05 -13.76 -10.99
N VAL A 286 30.14 -13.91 -9.66
CA VAL A 286 30.69 -12.91 -8.73
C VAL A 286 32.21 -13.05 -8.58
N LYS A 287 32.75 -14.27 -8.71
CA LYS A 287 34.21 -14.50 -8.67
C LYS A 287 34.94 -13.81 -9.83
N VAL A 288 34.28 -13.65 -10.98
CA VAL A 288 34.88 -13.10 -12.20
C VAL A 288 35.06 -11.57 -12.16
N LEU A 289 34.20 -10.84 -11.42
CA LEU A 289 34.29 -9.38 -11.22
C LEU A 289 35.61 -8.94 -10.57
N HIS A 290 36.24 -9.79 -9.77
CA HIS A 290 37.44 -9.41 -9.00
C HIS A 290 38.77 -9.78 -9.67
N LYS A 291 38.77 -10.60 -10.72
CA LYS A 291 40.03 -11.13 -11.29
C LYS A 291 40.34 -10.67 -12.71
N LYS A 292 39.36 -10.16 -13.45
CA LYS A 292 39.60 -9.68 -14.82
C LYS A 292 40.16 -8.26 -14.87
N ASP A 293 40.01 -7.48 -13.81
CA ASP A 293 40.34 -6.05 -13.83
C ASP A 293 41.65 -5.70 -13.12
N PHE A 294 42.54 -6.68 -12.91
CA PHE A 294 43.86 -6.47 -12.32
C PHE A 294 44.95 -7.12 -13.18
N PHE A 295 46.06 -6.41 -13.36
CA PHE A 295 47.27 -6.91 -14.01
C PHE A 295 48.47 -6.81 -13.05
N GLU A 296 49.50 -7.62 -13.24
CA GLU A 296 50.72 -7.51 -12.43
C GLU A 296 51.63 -6.42 -13.01
N CYS A 297 52.00 -5.44 -12.19
CA CYS A 297 52.99 -4.44 -12.57
C CYS A 297 54.32 -5.11 -12.91
N SER A 298 54.77 -4.94 -14.15
CA SER A 298 56.02 -5.51 -14.69
C SER A 298 57.27 -5.12 -13.88
N GLU A 299 57.26 -3.93 -13.26
CA GLU A 299 58.41 -3.40 -12.52
C GLU A 299 58.52 -3.93 -11.07
N CYS A 300 57.40 -4.29 -10.43
CA CYS A 300 57.42 -4.63 -8.99
C CYS A 300 56.54 -5.82 -8.58
N GLY A 301 55.92 -6.50 -9.55
CA GLY A 301 55.11 -7.71 -9.36
C GLY A 301 53.89 -7.51 -8.46
N THR A 302 53.37 -6.29 -8.35
CA THR A 302 52.18 -6.00 -7.53
C THR A 302 50.95 -5.98 -8.41
N GLU A 303 49.84 -6.55 -7.95
CA GLU A 303 48.55 -6.49 -8.63
C GLU A 303 48.04 -5.04 -8.65
N VAL A 304 47.77 -4.53 -9.86
CA VAL A 304 47.34 -3.17 -10.14
C VAL A 304 46.04 -3.22 -10.94
N PRO A 305 45.04 -2.36 -10.63
CA PRO A 305 43.82 -2.24 -11.43
C PRO A 305 44.12 -1.89 -12.90
N MET A 306 43.38 -2.44 -13.86
CA MET A 306 43.56 -2.16 -15.30
C MET A 306 43.37 -0.68 -15.67
N ASP A 307 42.66 0.11 -14.86
CA ASP A 307 42.41 1.54 -15.07
C ASP A 307 43.47 2.45 -14.41
N ALA A 308 44.47 1.88 -13.72
CA ALA A 308 45.49 2.66 -13.05
C ALA A 308 46.55 3.14 -14.04
N LYS A 309 46.76 4.47 -14.13
CA LYS A 309 47.82 5.10 -14.94
C LYS A 309 49.21 5.03 -14.31
N VAL A 310 49.27 4.78 -13.00
CA VAL A 310 50.52 4.72 -12.24
C VAL A 310 50.42 3.63 -11.18
N CYS A 311 51.46 2.82 -11.04
CA CYS A 311 51.54 1.80 -10.01
C CYS A 311 51.57 2.46 -8.62
N PRO A 312 50.63 2.15 -7.72
CA PRO A 312 50.58 2.76 -6.39
C PRO A 312 51.74 2.36 -5.48
N LYS A 313 52.49 1.30 -5.82
CA LYS A 313 53.59 0.79 -5.00
C LYS A 313 54.97 1.28 -5.44
N CYS A 314 55.26 1.23 -6.75
CA CYS A 314 56.58 1.60 -7.26
C CYS A 314 56.60 2.92 -8.06
N GLY A 315 55.43 3.49 -8.38
CA GLY A 315 55.35 4.73 -9.16
C GLY A 315 55.62 4.57 -10.66
N ALA A 316 55.74 3.33 -11.16
CA ALA A 316 55.83 3.06 -12.59
C ALA A 316 54.59 3.60 -13.30
N LYS A 317 54.78 4.41 -14.34
CA LYS A 317 53.67 4.89 -15.18
C LYS A 317 53.37 3.83 -16.22
N PHE A 318 52.09 3.56 -16.42
CA PHE A 318 51.64 2.69 -17.49
C PHE A 318 51.25 3.60 -18.65
N ASP A 319 52.00 3.52 -19.75
CA ASP A 319 51.65 4.24 -20.96
C ASP A 319 50.44 3.53 -21.56
N GLU A 320 49.28 4.16 -21.49
CA GLU A 320 48.15 3.80 -22.35
C GLU A 320 48.63 4.09 -23.79
N GLU A 321 48.61 3.10 -24.68
CA GLU A 321 48.75 3.35 -26.11
C GLU A 321 47.58 4.28 -26.51
N GLU A 322 47.85 5.58 -26.61
CA GLU A 322 46.87 6.58 -27.04
C GLU A 322 46.58 6.34 -28.53
N GLU A 323 45.52 5.59 -28.84
CA GLU A 323 44.94 5.55 -30.18
C GLU A 323 44.56 6.98 -30.59
N THR A 324 45.30 7.55 -31.54
CA THR A 324 44.96 8.86 -32.11
C THR A 324 43.74 8.71 -33.03
N VAL A 325 42.56 8.97 -32.49
CA VAL A 325 41.28 8.96 -33.23
C VAL A 325 40.99 10.35 -33.78
N ILE A 326 40.93 10.49 -35.11
CA ILE A 326 40.55 11.75 -35.77
C ILE A 326 39.26 11.55 -36.58
N GLN A 327 38.29 12.43 -36.35
CA GLN A 327 37.02 12.48 -37.10
C GLN A 327 37.11 13.50 -38.23
N HIS A 328 36.77 13.07 -39.44
CA HIS A 328 36.72 13.91 -40.62
C HIS A 328 35.39 14.65 -40.73
N ALA A 329 35.39 15.77 -41.46
CA ALA A 329 34.19 16.57 -41.68
C ALA A 329 33.11 15.85 -42.52
N ASP A 330 33.47 14.78 -43.23
CA ASP A 330 32.55 13.92 -43.99
C ASP A 330 31.97 12.75 -43.16
N GLY A 331 32.33 12.66 -41.88
CA GLY A 331 31.84 11.66 -40.94
C GLY A 331 32.66 10.35 -40.90
N THR A 332 33.76 10.26 -41.63
CA THR A 332 34.69 9.13 -41.53
C THR A 332 35.61 9.27 -40.31
N VAL A 333 36.09 8.14 -39.77
CA VAL A 333 36.93 8.10 -38.57
C VAL A 333 38.17 7.27 -38.86
N ASP A 334 39.33 7.90 -38.73
CA ASP A 334 40.62 7.20 -38.82
C ASP A 334 41.24 7.13 -37.43
N SER A 335 41.66 5.92 -37.03
CA SER A 335 42.31 5.66 -35.76
C SER A 335 43.51 4.73 -35.95
N SER A 336 44.69 5.17 -35.52
CA SER A 336 45.89 4.33 -35.46
C SER A 336 46.82 4.80 -34.35
N ASN A 337 47.68 3.89 -33.87
CA ASN A 337 48.74 4.18 -32.89
C ASN A 337 49.98 4.82 -33.53
N GLU A 338 50.07 4.81 -34.86
CA GLU A 338 51.14 5.43 -35.63
C GLU A 338 50.60 6.66 -36.36
N THR A 339 51.39 7.74 -36.40
CA THR A 339 51.04 8.98 -37.11
C THR A 339 52.19 9.40 -38.03
N PHE A 340 51.88 10.02 -39.17
CA PHE A 340 52.86 10.66 -40.06
C PHE A 340 52.51 12.14 -40.30
N GLU A 341 53.48 12.94 -40.73
CA GLU A 341 53.24 14.35 -41.06
C GLU A 341 52.73 14.50 -42.49
N CYS A 342 51.59 15.18 -42.66
CA CYS A 342 51.05 15.49 -43.98
C CYS A 342 52.02 16.40 -44.75
N SER A 343 52.45 15.98 -45.94
CA SER A 343 53.38 16.73 -46.80
C SER A 343 52.86 18.11 -47.23
N GLU A 344 51.54 18.29 -47.32
CA GLU A 344 50.92 19.54 -47.80
C GLU A 344 50.72 20.58 -46.69
N CYS A 345 50.44 20.16 -45.45
CA CYS A 345 50.12 21.10 -44.36
C CYS A 345 50.97 20.94 -43.10
N GLY A 346 51.89 19.97 -43.06
CA GLY A 346 52.83 19.73 -41.97
C GLY A 346 52.19 19.33 -40.64
N LYS A 347 50.94 18.87 -40.64
CA LYS A 347 50.23 18.41 -39.43
C LYS A 347 50.30 16.89 -39.33
N ALA A 348 50.42 16.36 -38.11
CA ALA A 348 50.39 14.93 -37.84
C ALA A 348 49.00 14.34 -38.13
N VAL A 349 48.97 13.21 -38.83
CA VAL A 349 47.78 12.49 -39.29
C VAL A 349 47.96 10.99 -39.01
N PRO A 350 46.89 10.22 -38.67
CA PRO A 350 46.97 8.77 -38.46
C PRO A 350 47.52 8.04 -39.70
N ALA A 351 48.36 7.02 -39.50
CA ALA A 351 49.00 6.22 -40.55
C ALA A 351 48.01 5.53 -41.50
N ASN A 352 46.81 5.22 -41.04
CA ASN A 352 45.76 4.63 -41.87
C ASN A 352 44.86 5.66 -42.56
N ALA A 353 45.14 6.96 -42.40
CA ALA A 353 44.31 7.99 -43.01
C ALA A 353 44.51 8.03 -44.52
N LYS A 354 43.41 7.94 -45.27
CA LYS A 354 43.42 8.08 -46.74
C LYS A 354 43.40 9.53 -47.21
N ARG A 355 43.09 10.44 -46.28
CA ARG A 355 42.97 11.86 -46.56
C ARG A 355 43.30 12.68 -45.33
N CYS A 356 43.97 13.82 -45.51
CA CYS A 356 44.29 14.71 -44.41
C CYS A 356 43.03 15.43 -43.89
N PRO A 357 42.68 15.29 -42.59
CA PRO A 357 41.51 15.95 -42.01
C PRO A 357 41.64 17.48 -41.96
N TYR A 358 42.86 18.01 -42.01
CA TYR A 358 43.12 19.43 -41.80
C TYR A 358 43.20 20.25 -43.10
N CYS A 359 43.65 19.64 -44.20
CA CYS A 359 43.78 20.31 -45.49
C CYS A 359 43.03 19.62 -46.64
N GLY A 360 42.57 18.38 -46.44
CA GLY A 360 41.82 17.62 -47.44
C GLY A 360 42.68 17.01 -48.55
N ALA A 361 44.01 16.97 -48.42
CA ALA A 361 44.89 16.27 -49.35
C ALA A 361 44.66 14.75 -49.26
N GLU A 362 44.48 14.07 -50.38
CA GLU A 362 44.38 12.60 -50.44
C GLU A 362 45.79 12.00 -50.47
N PHE A 363 45.97 10.88 -49.77
CA PHE A 363 47.23 10.14 -49.75
C PHE A 363 47.06 8.92 -50.66
N ASP A 364 47.84 8.86 -51.73
CA ASP A 364 47.85 7.70 -52.62
C ASP A 364 48.61 6.57 -51.91
N GLU A 365 47.98 5.40 -51.75
CA GLU A 365 48.66 4.16 -51.34
C GLU A 365 49.53 3.69 -52.52
N ASP A 366 50.75 4.21 -52.62
CA ASP A 366 51.75 3.62 -53.52
C ASP A 366 52.22 2.27 -52.96
N GLU A 367 52.12 1.24 -53.79
CA GLU A 367 52.56 -0.14 -53.58
C GLU A 367 54.04 -0.21 -53.11
N GLU A 368 54.28 -0.71 -51.89
CA GLU A 368 55.27 -1.79 -51.54
C GLU A 368 55.26 -2.15 -50.05
#